data_AF-A0AAU7GDJ9-F1
#
_entry.id   AF-A0AAU7GDJ9-F1
#
_cell.length_a   1.000
_cell.length_b   1.000
_cell.length_c   1.000
_cell.angle_alpha   90.00
_cell.angle_beta   90.00
_cell.angle_gamma   90.00
#
_symmetry.space_group_name_H-M   'P 1'
#
loop_
_entity.id
_entity.type
_entity.pdbx_description
1 polymer ?
#
loop_
_entity_poly.entity_id
_entity_poly.type
_entity_poly.pdbx_seq_one_letter_code
_entity_poly.pdbx_strand_id
1 'polypeptide(L)'
;MRETGAPPPELLPLVLFLALAVLFAVFGLYLLRRPERAAALFADRDARRAFRPKDARAVGAVFVIGGAALALIGIVRLAFILALG
;
A
#
# COMPACT_ATOMS: atom_id res chain seq x y z
N MET A 1 2.67 -37.53 17.31
CA MET A 1 3.03 -36.57 16.25
C MET A 1 2.07 -35.40 16.34
N ARG A 2 2.47 -34.35 17.05
CA ARG A 2 1.76 -33.06 17.05
C ARG A 2 2.47 -32.20 16.02
N GLU A 3 1.82 -31.87 14.91
CA GLU A 3 2.32 -30.79 14.07
C GLU A 3 2.16 -29.50 14.88
N THR A 4 3.26 -29.08 15.49
CA THR A 4 3.35 -27.90 16.33
C THR A 4 3.42 -26.66 15.45
N GLY A 5 2.40 -25.81 15.53
CA GLY A 5 2.56 -24.36 15.47
C GLY A 5 2.79 -23.69 14.12
N ALA A 6 2.54 -24.35 12.99
CA ALA A 6 2.58 -23.67 11.70
C ALA A 6 1.33 -22.77 11.54
N PRO A 7 1.48 -21.45 11.31
CA PRO A 7 0.33 -20.60 10.98
C PRO A 7 -0.33 -21.15 9.70
N PRO A 8 -1.67 -21.07 9.56
CA PRO A 8 -2.35 -21.48 8.34
C PRO A 8 -1.63 -20.92 7.10
N PRO A 9 -1.43 -21.73 6.04
CA PRO A 9 -0.60 -21.38 4.90
C PRO A 9 -1.05 -20.09 4.18
N GLU A 10 -2.29 -19.67 4.40
CA GLU A 10 -2.88 -18.44 3.88
C GLU A 10 -2.49 -17.16 4.65
N LEU A 11 -2.00 -17.28 5.89
CA LEU A 11 -1.64 -16.13 6.72
C LEU A 11 -0.43 -15.38 6.18
N LEU A 12 0.63 -16.09 5.79
CA LEU A 12 1.85 -15.42 5.31
C LEU A 12 1.56 -14.58 4.04
N PRO A 13 0.88 -15.10 2.99
CA PRO A 13 0.43 -14.29 1.87
C PRO A 13 -0.46 -13.11 2.28
N LEU A 14 -1.38 -13.31 3.22
CA LEU A 14 -2.29 -12.26 3.68
C LEU A 14 -1.56 -11.13 4.42
N VAL A 15 -0.59 -11.47 5.26
CA VAL A 15 0.26 -10.50 5.97
C VAL A 15 1.12 -9.72 5.00
N LEU A 16 1.73 -10.38 4.00
CA LEU A 16 2.49 -9.71 2.95
C LEU A 16 1.60 -8.77 2.12
N PHE A 17 0.40 -9.23 1.77
CA PHE A 17 -0.59 -8.40 1.08
C PHE A 17 -0.97 -7.16 1.90
N LEU A 18 -1.25 -7.33 3.18
CA LEU A 18 -1.57 -6.23 4.10
C LEU A 18 -0.41 -5.25 4.24
N ALA A 19 0.81 -5.76 4.42
CA ALA A 19 2.01 -4.94 4.51
C ALA A 19 2.20 -4.10 3.24
N LEU A 20 2.00 -4.70 2.06
CA LEU A 20 2.09 -4.00 0.79
C LEU A 20 0.98 -2.95 0.62
N ALA A 21 -0.25 -3.26 1.02
CA ALA A 21 -1.37 -2.33 0.98
C ALA A 21 -1.12 -1.10 1.88
N VAL A 22 -0.62 -1.32 3.10
CA VAL A 22 -0.22 -0.27 4.03
C VAL A 22 0.93 0.55 3.45
N LEU A 23 1.94 -0.11 2.86
CA LEU A 23 3.07 0.58 2.23
C LEU A 23 2.60 1.51 1.10
N PHE A 24 1.67 1.05 0.26
CA PHE A 24 1.06 1.89 -0.77
C PHE A 24 0.30 3.08 -0.19
N ALA A 25 -0.49 2.88 0.86
CA ALA A 25 -1.22 3.96 1.50
C ALA A 25 -0.27 5.00 2.13
N VAL A 26 0.77 4.55 2.83
CA VAL A 26 1.79 5.42 3.44
C VAL A 26 2.57 6.17 2.37
N PHE A 27 2.96 5.50 1.29
CA PHE A 27 3.65 6.13 0.17
C PHE A 27 2.77 7.21 -0.47
N GLY A 28 1.51 6.91 -0.77
CA GLY A 28 0.57 7.90 -1.28
C GLY A 28 0.39 9.11 -0.35
N LEU A 29 0.32 8.88 0.96
CA LEU A 29 0.20 9.93 1.96
C LEU A 29 1.46 10.81 1.99
N TYR A 30 2.64 10.20 1.85
CA TYR A 30 3.89 10.92 1.72
C TYR A 30 3.90 11.83 0.48
N LEU A 31 3.46 11.32 -0.68
CA LEU A 31 3.36 12.11 -1.92
C LEU A 31 2.38 13.31 -1.76
N LEU A 32 1.26 13.10 -1.08
CA LEU A 32 0.29 14.16 -0.78
C LEU A 32 0.85 15.24 0.14
N ARG A 33 1.59 14.86 1.19
CA ARG A 33 2.16 15.79 2.18
C ARG A 33 3.40 16.54 1.68
N ARG A 34 4.18 15.95 0.78
CA ARG A 34 5.46 16.49 0.30
C ARG A 34 5.48 16.55 -1.25
N PRO A 35 4.56 17.28 -1.89
CA PRO A 35 4.36 17.21 -3.33
C PRO A 35 5.56 17.75 -4.14
N GLU A 36 6.34 18.68 -3.58
CA GLU A 36 7.56 19.20 -4.21
C GLU A 36 8.69 18.17 -4.23
N ARG A 37 8.90 17.45 -3.12
CA ARG A 37 9.88 16.35 -3.06
C ARG A 37 9.45 15.17 -3.92
N ALA A 38 8.15 14.90 -3.96
CA ALA A 38 7.58 13.89 -4.83
C ALA A 38 7.79 14.22 -6.31
N ALA A 39 7.52 15.46 -6.72
CA ALA A 39 7.77 15.92 -8.08
C ALA A 39 9.24 15.74 -8.47
N ALA A 40 10.19 15.98 -7.55
CA ALA A 40 11.61 15.71 -7.78
C ALA A 40 11.95 14.21 -7.87
N LEU A 41 11.24 13.35 -7.15
CA LEU A 41 11.42 11.89 -7.18
C LEU A 41 10.95 11.28 -8.51
N PHE A 42 9.93 11.88 -9.13
CA PHE A 42 9.42 11.54 -10.45
C PHE A 42 9.95 12.44 -11.57
N ALA A 43 10.87 13.37 -11.25
CA ALA A 43 11.47 14.25 -12.23
C ALA A 43 12.46 13.46 -13.07
N ASP A 44 11.96 12.90 -14.16
CA ASP A 44 12.80 12.29 -15.18
C ASP A 44 13.45 13.39 -16.03
N ARG A 45 14.77 13.30 -16.21
CA ARG A 45 15.54 14.30 -16.97
C ARG A 45 15.23 14.25 -18.46
N ASP A 46 14.74 13.11 -18.94
CA ASP A 46 14.43 12.89 -20.36
C ASP A 46 12.94 13.05 -20.70
N ALA A 47 12.09 13.33 -19.71
CA ALA A 47 10.67 13.54 -19.96
C ALA A 47 10.42 14.89 -20.65
N ARG A 48 9.70 14.86 -21.77
CA ARG A 48 9.22 16.06 -22.51
C ARG A 48 8.37 17.02 -21.65
N ARG A 49 7.88 16.56 -20.49
CA ARG A 49 7.04 17.36 -19.58
C ARG A 49 7.50 17.13 -18.15
N ALA A 50 7.87 18.21 -17.46
CA ALA A 50 8.24 18.15 -16.06
C ALA A 50 7.06 17.69 -15.20
N PHE A 51 7.29 16.69 -14.35
CA PHE A 51 6.28 16.17 -13.42
C PHE A 51 5.91 17.27 -12.42
N ARG A 52 4.66 17.76 -12.43
CA ARG A 52 4.27 18.89 -11.58
C ARG A 52 3.86 18.39 -10.19
N PRO A 53 3.96 19.24 -9.14
CA PRO A 53 3.47 18.91 -7.80
C PRO A 53 1.99 18.49 -7.75
N LYS A 54 1.17 18.99 -8.70
CA LYS A 54 -0.23 18.61 -8.85
C LYS A 54 -0.41 17.15 -9.28
N ASP A 55 0.45 16.66 -10.18
CA ASP A 55 0.40 15.29 -10.68
C ASP A 55 0.85 14.31 -9.58
N ALA A 56 1.89 14.70 -8.82
CA ALA A 56 2.33 13.96 -7.63
C ALA A 56 1.22 13.81 -6.57
N ARG A 57 0.39 14.84 -6.36
CA ARG A 57 -0.78 14.73 -5.47
C ARG A 57 -1.85 13.80 -6.03
N ALA A 58 -2.11 13.83 -7.33
CA ALA A 58 -3.09 12.95 -7.96
C ALA A 58 -2.66 11.47 -7.83
N VAL A 59 -1.40 11.18 -8.12
CA VAL A 59 -0.81 9.85 -7.90
C VAL A 59 -0.89 9.47 -6.42
N GLY A 60 -0.48 10.38 -5.53
CA GLY A 60 -0.57 10.16 -4.08
C GLY A 60 -1.98 9.80 -3.63
N ALA A 61 -3.00 10.50 -4.12
CA ALA A 61 -4.40 10.21 -3.81
C ALA A 61 -4.82 8.80 -4.27
N VAL A 62 -4.45 8.40 -5.49
CA VAL A 62 -4.75 7.04 -6.00
C VAL A 62 -4.10 5.97 -5.12
N PHE A 63 -2.83 6.16 -4.73
CA PHE A 63 -2.12 5.23 -3.86
C PHE A 63 -2.73 5.15 -2.46
N VAL A 64 -3.15 6.28 -1.87
CA VAL A 64 -3.85 6.29 -0.58
C VAL A 64 -5.17 5.55 -0.67
N ILE A 65 -6.01 5.90 -1.65
CA ILE A 65 -7.35 5.32 -1.78
C ILE A 65 -7.26 3.82 -2.06
N GLY A 66 -6.42 3.43 -3.04
CA GLY A 66 -6.20 2.04 -3.40
C GLY A 66 -5.58 1.23 -2.26
N GLY A 67 -4.52 1.74 -1.63
CA GLY A 67 -3.87 1.10 -0.48
C GLY A 67 -4.80 0.95 0.72
N ALA A 68 -5.59 1.97 1.04
CA ALA A 68 -6.56 1.92 2.14
C ALA A 68 -7.69 0.92 1.85
N ALA A 69 -8.21 0.88 0.62
CA ALA A 69 -9.23 -0.09 0.22
C ALA A 69 -8.72 -1.53 0.29
N LEU A 70 -7.51 -1.79 -0.23
CA LEU A 70 -6.87 -3.11 -0.15
C LEU A 70 -6.60 -3.50 1.30
N ALA A 71 -6.12 -2.57 2.13
CA ALA A 71 -5.88 -2.82 3.55
C ALA A 71 -7.18 -3.18 4.27
N LEU A 72 -8.28 -2.48 4.00
CA LEU A 72 -9.58 -2.78 4.58
C LEU A 72 -10.06 -4.19 4.20
N ILE A 73 -9.95 -4.58 2.93
CA ILE A 73 -10.30 -5.92 2.46
C ILE A 73 -9.44 -6.98 3.16
N GLY A 74 -8.13 -6.76 3.26
CA GLY A 74 -7.21 -7.66 3.94
C GLY A 74 -7.52 -7.80 5.44
N ILE A 75 -7.86 -6.70 6.12
CA ILE A 75 -8.22 -6.69 7.54
C ILE A 75 -9.53 -7.46 7.76
N VAL A 76 -10.54 -7.23 6.94
CA VAL A 76 -11.81 -7.97 7.01
C VAL A 76 -11.56 -9.46 6.82
N ARG A 77 -10.78 -9.85 5.80
CA ARG A 77 -10.42 -11.26 5.58
C ARG A 77 -9.65 -11.86 6.76
N LEU A 78 -8.70 -11.12 7.33
CA LEU A 78 -7.95 -11.56 8.51
C LEU A 78 -8.88 -11.79 9.70
N ALA A 79 -9.81 -10.86 9.94
CA ALA A 79 -10.81 -11.00 11.01
C ALA A 79 -11.69 -12.24 10.83
N PHE A 80 -12.10 -12.55 9.59
CA PHE A 80 -12.84 -13.79 9.30
C PHE A 80 -12.01 -15.04 9.59
N ILE A 81 -10.74 -15.09 9.18
CA ILE A 81 -9.85 -16.24 9.47
C ILE A 81 -9.68 -16.42 10.98
N LEU A 82 -9.50 -15.32 11.73
CA LEU A 82 -9.34 -15.37 13.19
C LEU A 82 -10.64 -15.71 13.93
N ALA A 83 -11.81 -15.43 13.35
CA ALA A 83 -13.10 -15.75 13.94
C ALA A 83 -13.57 -17.18 13.62
N LEU A 84 -13.09 -17.76 12.51
CA LEU A 84 -13.47 -19.09 12.02
C LEU A 84 -12.42 -20.17 12.31
N GLY A 85 -11.19 -19.79 12.63
CA GLY A 85 -10.09 -20.66 13.05
C GLY A 85 -9.96 -20.75 14.56
#